data_AF-A0A0C9TN75-F1
#
_entry.id   AF-A0A0C9TN75-F1
#
_cell.length_a   1.000
_cell.length_b   1.000
_cell.length_c   1.000
_cell.angle_alpha   90.00
_cell.angle_beta   90.00
_cell.angle_gamma   90.00
#
_symmetry.space_group_name_H-M   'P 1'
#
loop_
_entity.id
_entity.type
_entity.pdbx_description
1 polymer ?
#
loop_
_entity_poly.entity_id
_entity_poly.type
_entity_poly.pdbx_seq_one_letter_code
_entity_poly.pdbx_strand_id
1 'polypeptide(L)' 'QYPTLAKIAQDYLPIQGSSVASEHAFSSAGITGTDCQSRLLPTTFEALQILKSGCRNSFI' A
#
# COMPACT_ATOMS: atom_id res chain seq x y z
N GLN A 1 -26.29 -21.32 -7.02
CA GLN A 1 -25.01 -20.68 -6.64
C GLN A 1 -24.33 -20.22 -7.93
N TYR A 2 -23.71 -19.03 -7.95
CA TYR A 2 -23.05 -18.48 -9.15
C TYR A 2 -21.52 -18.44 -8.94
N PRO A 3 -20.82 -19.58 -9.06
CA PRO A 3 -19.39 -19.66 -8.76
C PRO A 3 -18.55 -18.75 -9.68
N THR A 4 -18.95 -18.58 -10.94
CA THR A 4 -18.26 -17.69 -11.89
C THR A 4 -18.42 -16.22 -11.52
N LEU A 5 -19.64 -15.78 -11.18
CA LEU A 5 -19.88 -14.40 -10.76
C LEU A 5 -19.20 -14.08 -9.44
N ALA A 6 -19.13 -15.05 -8.52
CA ALA A 6 -18.43 -14.88 -7.25
C ALA A 6 -16.93 -14.64 -7.46
N LYS A 7 -16.29 -15.36 -8.39
CA LYS A 7 -14.88 -15.14 -8.75
C LYS A 7 -14.65 -13.75 -9.35
N ILE A 8 -15.48 -13.36 -10.31
CA ILE A 8 -15.42 -12.03 -10.93
C ILE A 8 -15.57 -10.94 -9.85
N ALA A 9 -16.56 -11.06 -8.96
CA ALA A 9 -16.74 -10.11 -7.88
C ALA A 9 -15.52 -10.01 -6.97
N GLN A 10 -14.87 -11.13 -6.64
CA GLN A 10 -13.66 -11.15 -5.83
C GLN A 10 -12.45 -10.49 -6.52
N ASP A 11 -12.36 -10.57 -7.85
CA ASP A 11 -11.29 -9.94 -8.60
C ASP A 11 -11.48 -8.42 -8.76
N TYR A 12 -12.73 -7.97 -9.00
CA TYR A 12 -13.01 -6.57 -9.33
C TYR A 12 -13.38 -5.68 -8.12
N LEU A 13 -14.08 -6.20 -7.12
CA LEU A 13 -14.46 -5.40 -5.94
C LEU A 13 -13.29 -4.85 -5.11
N PRO A 14 -12.14 -5.53 -4.96
CA PRO A 14 -11.01 -4.97 -4.21
C PRO A 14 -10.21 -3.92 -5.00
N ILE A 15 -10.53 -3.70 -6.28
CA ILE A 15 -9.88 -2.64 -7.07
C ILE A 15 -10.37 -1.30 -6.54
N GLN A 16 -9.49 -0.58 -5.86
CA GLN A 16 -9.77 0.74 -5.35
C GLN A 16 -10.08 1.70 -6.52
N GLY A 17 -11.30 2.23 -6.59
CA GLY A 17 -11.71 3.19 -7.62
C GLY A 17 -11.18 4.62 -7.44
N SER A 18 -10.26 4.84 -6.49
CA SER A 18 -9.74 6.16 -6.12
C SER A 18 -8.25 6.13 -5.83
N SER A 19 -7.57 7.24 -6.13
CA SER A 19 -6.15 7.47 -5.82
C SER A 19 -5.85 7.58 -4.31
N VAL A 20 -6.88 7.73 -3.46
CA VAL A 20 -6.75 7.98 -2.02
C VAL A 20 -5.89 6.95 -1.28
N ALA A 21 -5.92 5.68 -1.68
CA ALA A 21 -5.07 4.64 -1.05
C ALA A 21 -3.57 4.91 -1.29
N SER A 22 -3.21 5.32 -2.51
CA SER A 22 -1.86 5.71 -2.88
C SER A 22 -1.46 7.01 -2.17
N GLU A 23 -2.33 8.02 -2.17
CA GLU A 23 -2.08 9.30 -1.49
C GLU A 23 -1.90 9.15 0.02
N HIS A 24 -2.69 8.28 0.66
CA HIS A 24 -2.54 7.98 2.08
C HIS A 24 -1.21 7.28 2.36
N ALA A 25 -0.78 6.35 1.50
CA ALA A 25 0.54 5.74 1.59
C ALA A 25 1.66 6.79 1.48
N PHE A 26 1.61 7.67 0.47
CA PHE A 26 2.59 8.73 0.24
C PHE A 26 2.61 9.79 1.35
N SER A 27 1.44 10.22 1.85
CA SER A 27 1.34 11.17 2.97
C SER A 27 1.95 10.58 4.24
N SER A 28 1.66 9.31 4.55
CA SER A 28 2.26 8.62 5.69
C SER A 28 3.77 8.41 5.53
N ALA A 29 4.26 8.39 4.29
CA ALA A 29 5.67 8.25 3.94
C ALA A 29 6.41 9.60 4.00
N GLY A 30 5.70 10.71 3.76
CA GLY A 30 6.24 12.08 3.88
C GLY A 30 6.83 12.36 5.27
N ILE A 31 6.18 11.89 6.34
CA ILE A 31 6.70 12.03 7.71
C ILE A 31 8.09 11.39 7.85
N THR A 32 8.29 10.21 7.24
CA THR A 32 9.58 9.50 7.30
C THR A 32 10.62 10.10 6.34
N GLY A 33 10.19 10.60 5.18
CA GLY A 33 11.05 11.09 4.11
C GLY A 33 11.49 12.56 4.24
N THR A 34 10.62 13.45 4.73
CA THR A 34 10.91 14.90 4.84
C THR A 34 11.05 15.39 6.28
N ASP A 35 10.19 14.95 7.21
CA ASP A 35 10.17 15.52 8.58
C ASP A 35 11.28 14.96 9.48
N CYS A 36 11.66 13.70 9.32
CA CYS A 36 12.72 13.09 10.14
C CYS A 36 14.14 13.26 9.58
N GLN A 37 14.34 13.97 8.45
CA GLN A 37 15.63 14.08 7.74
C GLN A 37 16.37 12.73 7.66
N SER A 38 15.63 11.63 7.50
CA SER A 38 16.26 10.33 7.35
C SER A 38 16.93 10.34 5.98
N ARG A 39 18.26 10.43 5.97
CA ARG A 39 19.10 10.48 4.76
C ARG A 39 19.15 9.10 4.08
N LEU A 40 17.98 8.45 3.99
CA LEU A 40 17.79 7.15 3.42
C LEU A 40 17.82 7.28 1.90
N LEU A 41 18.57 6.36 1.28
CA LEU A 41 18.54 6.24 -0.17
C LEU A 41 17.10 5.88 -0.60
N PRO A 42 16.60 6.40 -1.74
CA PRO A 42 15.23 6.13 -2.21
C PRO A 42 14.88 4.64 -2.24
N THR A 43 15.85 3.78 -2.55
CA THR A 43 15.71 2.32 -2.56
C THR A 43 15.43 1.74 -1.17
N THR A 44 16.10 2.24 -0.12
CA THR A 44 15.89 1.79 1.27
C THR A 44 14.53 2.27 1.78
N PHE A 45 14.14 3.49 1.38
CA PHE A 45 12.83 4.03 1.72
C PHE A 45 11.69 3.20 1.10
N GLU A 46 11.79 2.84 -0.17
CA GLU A 46 10.82 1.99 -0.85
C GLU A 46 10.68 0.61 -0.18
N ALA A 47 11.81 -0.05 0.10
CA ALA A 47 11.82 -1.33 0.81
C ALA A 47 11.15 -1.24 2.20
N LEU A 48 11.36 -0.13 2.94
CA LEU A 48 10.72 0.09 4.23
C LEU A 48 9.21 0.32 4.10
N GLN A 49 8.73 1.04 3.08
CA GLN A 49 7.29 1.20 2.86
C GLN A 49 6.62 -0.13 2.50
N ILE A 50 7.28 -0.99 1.71
CA ILE A 50 6.81 -2.35 1.40
C ILE A 50 6.77 -3.22 2.66
N LEU A 51 7.82 -3.19 3.49
CA LEU A 51 7.85 -3.93 4.75
C LEU A 51 6.74 -3.47 5.69
N LYS A 52 6.54 -2.15 5.81
CA LYS A 52 5.49 -1.54 6.63
C LYS A 52 4.10 -1.96 6.16
N SER A 53 3.84 -1.96 4.85
CA SER A 53 2.54 -2.38 4.30
C SER A 53 2.31 -3.88 4.50
N GLY A 54 3.33 -4.71 4.29
CA GLY A 54 3.29 -6.16 4.54
C GLY A 54 2.93 -6.53 5.98
N CYS A 55 3.61 -5.91 6.96
CA CYS A 55 3.31 -6.12 8.39
C CYS A 55 1.91 -5.62 8.78
N ARG A 56 1.43 -4.52 8.18
CA ARG A 56 0.10 -3.98 8.48
C ARG A 56 -1.04 -4.85 7.95
N ASN A 57 -0.79 -5.55 6.85
CA ASN A 57 -1.78 -6.37 6.16
C ASN A 57 -1.60 -7.87 6.47
N SER A 58 -0.74 -8.21 7.44
CA SER A 58 -0.45 -9.58 7.92
C SER A 58 -0.07 -10.56 6.81
N PHE A 59 0.55 -10.06 5.74
CA PHE A 59 1.10 -10.90 4.66
C PHE A 59 2.49 -11.46 5.01
N ILE A 60 3.11 -10.94 6.07
CA ILE A 60 4.38 -11.36 6.66
C ILE A 60 4.11 -11.79 8.10
#